data_AF-A0A924BGP5-F1
#
_entry.id   AF-A0A924BGP5-F1
#
_cell.length_a   1.000
_cell.length_b   1.000
_cell.length_c   1.000
_cell.angle_alpha   90.00
_cell.angle_beta   90.00
_cell.angle_gamma   90.00
#
_symmetry.space_group_name_H-M   'P 1'
#
loop_
_entity.id
_entity.type
_entity.pdbx_description
1 polymer ?
#
loop_
_entity_poly.entity_id
_entity_poly.type
_entity_poly.pdbx_seq_one_letter_code
_entity_poly.pdbx_strand_id
1 'polypeptide(L)'
;MSKNFIQIRKVLVSTIGEEKSKPYVVGLNFVFVDSKDLYEKSLDALINGDTEKSLKYLIFGLDNDRDYTPLLNLCRTIMLGLSDILTDNDFDTYKQKYKSFKGGKISLLKKVDAVKSKKNTLKVGINQLEDQIEKSKPSFFSFFKSSFSYKKNLKKLKPILESYHADVKECNNEIEKIEQEIKHIEKLTSLDGYVRILNLIVEVCTVPIRF
;
A
#
# COMPACT_ATOMS: atom_id res chain seq x y z
N MET A 1 -33.99 -28.19 10.08
CA MET A 1 -33.13 -28.36 11.27
C MET A 1 -31.96 -27.41 11.14
N SER A 2 -31.85 -26.37 11.98
CA SER A 2 -30.65 -25.53 12.00
C SER A 2 -29.51 -26.38 12.55
N LYS A 3 -28.62 -26.88 11.69
CA LYS A 3 -27.35 -27.42 12.15
C LYS A 3 -26.65 -26.26 12.87
N ASN A 4 -26.39 -26.43 14.17
CA ASN A 4 -25.68 -25.44 14.98
C ASN A 4 -24.22 -25.38 14.53
N PHE A 5 -23.97 -24.69 13.42
CA PHE A 5 -22.64 -24.44 12.93
C PHE A 5 -22.06 -23.22 13.62
N ILE A 6 -20.75 -23.26 13.84
CA ILE A 6 -20.02 -22.10 14.33
C ILE A 6 -20.00 -21.04 13.24
N GLN A 7 -20.41 -19.83 13.62
CA GLN A 7 -20.40 -18.67 12.72
C GLN A 7 -18.96 -18.35 12.31
N ILE A 8 -18.72 -18.27 11.00
CA ILE A 8 -17.48 -17.83 10.36
C ILE A 8 -17.03 -16.51 10.97
N ARG A 9 -17.95 -15.57 11.22
CA ARG A 9 -17.60 -14.30 11.88
C ARG A 9 -16.94 -14.50 13.24
N LYS A 10 -17.41 -15.47 14.04
CA LYS A 10 -16.80 -15.79 15.34
C LYS A 10 -15.42 -16.43 15.17
N VAL A 11 -15.27 -17.35 14.21
CA VAL A 11 -13.97 -17.98 13.90
C VAL A 11 -12.96 -16.95 13.40
N LEU A 12 -13.38 -15.98 12.58
CA LEU A 12 -12.54 -14.88 12.13
C LEU A 12 -12.04 -14.04 13.32
N VAL A 13 -12.95 -13.60 14.18
CA VAL A 13 -12.57 -12.81 15.36
C VAL A 13 -11.59 -13.56 16.26
N SER A 14 -11.80 -14.87 16.49
CA SER A 14 -10.91 -15.67 17.34
C SER A 14 -9.55 -15.95 16.69
N THR A 15 -9.49 -16.14 15.37
CA THR A 15 -8.27 -16.58 14.67
C THR A 15 -7.35 -15.41 14.32
N ILE A 16 -7.90 -14.30 13.82
CA ILE A 16 -7.11 -13.16 13.34
C ILE A 16 -7.17 -11.94 14.28
N GLY A 17 -8.03 -11.98 15.30
CA GLY A 17 -8.21 -10.91 16.27
C GLY A 17 -9.26 -9.88 15.86
N GLU A 18 -9.79 -9.17 16.84
CA GLU A 18 -10.90 -8.21 16.67
C GLU A 18 -10.55 -7.06 15.72
N GLU A 19 -9.41 -6.40 15.93
CA GLU A 19 -8.94 -5.30 15.09
C GLU A 19 -8.84 -5.67 13.60
N LYS A 20 -8.31 -6.85 13.28
CA LYS A 20 -8.10 -7.29 11.90
C LYS A 20 -9.35 -7.87 11.25
N SER A 21 -10.31 -8.33 12.05
CA SER A 21 -11.57 -8.90 11.55
C SER A 21 -12.66 -7.85 11.32
N LYS A 22 -12.59 -6.69 12.00
CA LYS A 22 -13.52 -5.55 11.82
C LYS A 22 -13.88 -5.25 10.36
N PRO A 23 -12.91 -5.15 9.42
CA PRO A 23 -13.21 -4.88 8.01
C PRO A 23 -13.98 -5.99 7.30
N TYR A 24 -14.24 -7.15 7.91
CA TYR A 24 -14.95 -8.26 7.27
C TYR A 24 -16.24 -8.65 8.00
N VAL A 25 -16.37 -8.26 9.27
CA VAL A 25 -17.49 -8.68 10.14
C VAL A 25 -18.42 -7.54 10.52
N VAL A 26 -17.99 -6.28 10.42
CA VAL A 26 -18.77 -5.10 10.82
C VAL A 26 -19.28 -4.33 9.60
N GLY A 27 -20.46 -3.71 9.72
CA GLY A 27 -20.91 -2.64 8.82
C GLY A 27 -22.00 -3.02 7.82
N LEU A 28 -22.62 -4.20 7.93
CA LEU A 28 -23.76 -4.58 7.10
C LEU A 28 -24.98 -4.90 7.97
N ASN A 29 -25.97 -4.01 7.92
CA ASN A 29 -27.29 -4.24 8.51
C ASN A 29 -28.12 -5.04 7.49
N PHE A 30 -28.06 -6.37 7.58
CA PHE A 30 -28.87 -7.23 6.73
C PHE A 30 -30.25 -7.43 7.35
N VAL A 31 -31.26 -6.81 6.75
CA VAL A 31 -32.65 -7.17 7.01
C VAL A 31 -32.96 -8.36 6.10
N PHE A 32 -32.89 -9.57 6.66
CA PHE A 32 -33.29 -10.87 6.06
C PHE A 32 -33.05 -10.99 4.55
N VAL A 33 -31.80 -11.21 4.16
CA VAL A 33 -31.40 -11.36 2.76
C VAL A 33 -31.13 -12.83 2.46
N ASP A 34 -31.78 -13.37 1.43
CA ASP A 34 -31.61 -14.75 0.96
C ASP A 34 -30.15 -14.99 0.53
N SER A 35 -29.69 -16.25 0.61
CA SER A 35 -28.33 -16.65 0.22
C SER A 35 -28.04 -16.35 -1.25
N LYS A 36 -29.08 -16.42 -2.09
CA LYS A 36 -29.01 -16.03 -3.50
C LYS A 36 -28.74 -14.53 -3.67
N ASP A 37 -29.48 -13.68 -2.98
CA ASP A 37 -29.28 -12.22 -3.01
C ASP A 37 -27.88 -11.83 -2.49
N LEU A 38 -27.36 -12.55 -1.48
CA LEU A 38 -26.01 -12.35 -0.97
C LEU A 38 -24.94 -12.77 -1.97
N TYR A 39 -25.19 -13.84 -2.75
CA TYR A 39 -24.32 -14.23 -3.86
C TYR A 39 -24.27 -13.15 -4.95
N GLU A 40 -25.42 -12.64 -5.39
CA GLU A 40 -25.48 -11.60 -6.42
C GLU A 40 -24.79 -10.31 -5.94
N LYS A 41 -25.05 -9.88 -4.70
CA LYS A 41 -24.36 -8.72 -4.09
C LYS A 41 -22.86 -8.91 -3.94
N SER A 42 -22.41 -10.12 -3.61
CA SER A 42 -20.99 -10.46 -3.56
C SER A 42 -20.35 -10.33 -4.94
N LEU A 43 -21.00 -10.86 -5.98
CA LEU A 43 -20.53 -10.79 -7.35
C LEU A 43 -20.48 -9.34 -7.85
N ASP A 44 -21.53 -8.56 -7.60
CA ASP A 44 -21.58 -7.13 -7.96
C ASP A 44 -20.45 -6.35 -7.29
N ALA A 45 -20.17 -6.62 -6.00
CA ALA A 45 -19.07 -5.96 -5.30
C ALA A 45 -17.72 -6.31 -5.94
N LEU A 46 -17.50 -7.57 -6.35
CA LEU A 46 -16.30 -7.98 -7.08
C LEU A 46 -16.15 -7.29 -8.43
N ILE A 47 -17.24 -7.23 -9.21
CA ILE A 47 -17.23 -6.58 -10.53
C ILE A 47 -16.87 -5.09 -10.39
N ASN A 48 -17.31 -4.46 -9.30
CA ASN A 48 -16.98 -3.07 -8.97
C ASN A 48 -15.59 -2.90 -8.32
N GLY A 49 -14.80 -3.97 -8.18
CA GLY A 49 -13.44 -3.93 -7.60
C GLY A 49 -13.39 -3.86 -6.07
N ASP A 50 -14.52 -4.03 -5.38
CA ASP A 50 -14.62 -4.00 -3.92
C ASP A 50 -14.57 -5.42 -3.34
N THR A 51 -13.35 -5.98 -3.30
CA THR A 51 -13.10 -7.32 -2.76
C THR A 51 -13.48 -7.41 -1.29
N GLU A 52 -13.22 -6.39 -0.47
CA GLU A 52 -13.54 -6.42 0.97
C GLU A 52 -15.05 -6.54 1.19
N LYS A 53 -15.84 -5.72 0.49
CA LYS A 53 -17.30 -5.79 0.58
C LYS A 53 -17.86 -7.09 0.05
N SER A 54 -17.27 -7.62 -1.02
CA SER A 54 -17.62 -8.96 -1.51
C SER A 54 -17.39 -10.04 -0.43
N LEU A 55 -16.22 -10.03 0.23
CA LEU A 55 -15.91 -10.97 1.30
C LEU A 55 -16.92 -10.87 2.45
N LYS A 56 -17.35 -9.65 2.82
CA LYS A 56 -18.43 -9.48 3.80
C LYS A 56 -19.69 -10.23 3.36
N TYR A 57 -20.17 -10.01 2.13
CA TYR A 57 -21.37 -10.71 1.64
C TYR A 57 -21.22 -12.23 1.67
N LEU A 58 -20.05 -12.76 1.29
CA LEU A 58 -19.77 -14.20 1.36
C LEU A 58 -19.83 -14.74 2.79
N ILE A 59 -19.16 -14.05 3.74
CA ILE A 59 -19.14 -14.44 5.16
C ILE A 59 -20.57 -14.45 5.72
N PHE A 60 -21.36 -13.42 5.43
CA PHE A 60 -22.73 -13.34 5.91
C PHE A 60 -23.63 -14.38 5.27
N GLY A 61 -23.49 -14.64 3.98
CA GLY A 61 -24.27 -15.66 3.28
C GLY A 61 -23.98 -17.07 3.80
N LEU A 62 -22.70 -17.41 3.97
CA LEU A 62 -22.29 -18.73 4.48
C LEU A 62 -22.56 -18.91 5.98
N ASP A 63 -22.67 -17.82 6.75
CA ASP A 63 -23.18 -17.86 8.13
C ASP A 63 -24.68 -18.18 8.20
N ASN A 64 -25.46 -17.74 7.21
CA ASN A 64 -26.90 -17.98 7.13
C ASN A 64 -27.22 -19.36 6.52
N ASP A 65 -26.54 -19.72 5.43
CA ASP A 65 -26.69 -20.99 4.74
C ASP A 65 -25.32 -21.55 4.32
N ARG A 66 -24.81 -22.46 5.15
CA ARG A 66 -23.49 -23.05 4.99
C ARG A 66 -23.38 -23.96 3.76
N ASP A 67 -24.49 -24.61 3.42
CA ASP A 67 -24.55 -25.65 2.39
C ASP A 67 -24.83 -25.05 0.99
N TYR A 68 -25.02 -23.72 0.91
CA TYR A 68 -25.23 -23.00 -0.35
C TYR A 68 -24.00 -23.01 -1.25
N THR A 69 -23.96 -24.01 -2.12
CA THR A 69 -22.83 -24.33 -3.01
C THR A 69 -22.36 -23.15 -3.89
N PRO A 70 -23.24 -22.29 -4.44
CA PRO A 70 -22.79 -21.16 -5.27
C PRO A 70 -21.90 -20.16 -4.52
N LEU A 71 -22.20 -19.83 -3.25
CA LEU A 71 -21.37 -18.94 -2.43
C LEU A 71 -20.00 -19.58 -2.15
N LEU A 72 -19.96 -20.88 -1.86
CA LEU A 72 -18.71 -21.59 -1.62
C LEU A 72 -17.84 -21.68 -2.88
N ASN A 73 -18.46 -21.90 -4.05
CA ASN A 73 -17.75 -21.91 -5.33
C ASN A 73 -17.24 -20.51 -5.71
N LEU A 74 -18.01 -19.46 -5.43
CA LEU A 74 -17.56 -18.08 -5.61
C LEU A 74 -16.34 -17.79 -4.73
N CYS A 75 -16.39 -18.16 -3.45
CA CYS A 75 -15.28 -18.05 -2.51
C CYS A 75 -14.00 -18.72 -3.07
N ARG A 76 -14.11 -19.97 -3.53
CA ARG A 76 -12.97 -20.70 -4.15
C ARG A 76 -12.44 -20.02 -5.40
N THR A 77 -13.33 -19.51 -6.26
CA THR A 77 -12.95 -18.84 -7.52
C THR A 77 -12.18 -17.56 -7.24
N ILE A 78 -12.65 -16.74 -6.29
CA ILE A 78 -11.95 -15.53 -5.87
C ILE A 78 -10.59 -15.88 -5.27
N MET A 79 -10.53 -16.91 -4.44
CA MET A 79 -9.30 -17.35 -3.81
C MET A 79 -8.24 -17.73 -4.85
N LEU A 80 -8.61 -18.54 -5.84
CA LEU A 80 -7.73 -18.93 -6.93
C LEU A 80 -7.27 -17.71 -7.74
N GLY A 81 -8.21 -16.84 -8.16
CA GLY A 81 -7.87 -15.65 -8.94
C GLY A 81 -6.95 -14.68 -8.19
N LEU A 82 -7.16 -14.49 -6.88
CA LEU A 82 -6.27 -13.66 -6.06
C LEU A 82 -4.91 -14.32 -5.85
N SER A 83 -4.85 -15.65 -5.71
CA SER A 83 -3.59 -16.40 -5.63
C SER A 83 -2.77 -16.25 -6.92
N ASP A 84 -3.40 -16.37 -8.09
CA ASP A 84 -2.73 -16.17 -9.38
C ASP A 84 -2.18 -14.74 -9.50
N ILE A 85 -2.98 -13.73 -9.13
CA ILE A 85 -2.53 -12.33 -9.09
C ILE A 85 -1.33 -12.17 -8.16
N LEU A 86 -1.32 -12.81 -6.99
CA LEU A 86 -0.17 -12.74 -6.09
C LEU A 86 1.09 -13.32 -6.73
N THR A 87 0.98 -14.49 -7.38
CA THR A 87 2.10 -15.13 -8.08
C THR A 87 2.63 -14.24 -9.21
N ASP A 88 1.76 -13.64 -10.01
CA ASP A 88 2.12 -12.77 -11.13
C ASP A 88 2.78 -11.44 -10.68
N ASN A 89 2.52 -11.00 -9.46
CA ASN A 89 3.06 -9.74 -8.91
C ASN A 89 4.30 -9.96 -8.03
N ASP A 90 5.09 -11.01 -8.31
CA ASP A 90 6.37 -11.29 -7.65
C ASP A 90 6.27 -11.41 -6.12
N PHE A 91 5.13 -11.87 -5.60
CA PHE A 91 4.87 -11.92 -4.17
C PHE A 91 5.94 -12.67 -3.38
N ASP A 92 6.40 -13.80 -3.91
CA ASP A 92 7.45 -14.61 -3.29
C ASP A 92 8.80 -13.91 -3.29
N THR A 93 9.14 -13.22 -4.38
CA THR A 93 10.34 -12.39 -4.49
C THR A 93 10.32 -11.29 -3.44
N TYR A 94 9.18 -10.61 -3.23
CA TYR A 94 9.04 -9.59 -2.20
C TYR A 94 9.12 -10.16 -0.79
N LYS A 95 8.56 -11.35 -0.55
CA LYS A 95 8.63 -12.04 0.74
C LYS A 95 10.05 -12.49 1.08
N GLN A 96 10.85 -12.85 0.08
CA GLN A 96 12.28 -13.12 0.25
C GLN A 96 13.08 -11.82 0.49
N LYS A 97 12.81 -10.78 -0.32
CA LYS A 97 13.48 -9.47 -0.23
C LYS A 97 13.22 -8.79 1.12
N TYR A 98 11.99 -8.87 1.61
CA TYR A 98 11.55 -8.31 2.88
C TYR A 98 10.99 -9.43 3.74
N LYS A 99 11.78 -9.87 4.74
CA LYS A 99 11.39 -10.89 5.75
C LYS A 99 9.93 -10.80 6.24
N SER A 100 9.36 -9.59 6.25
CA SER A 100 7.91 -9.37 6.22
C SER A 100 7.58 -8.09 5.43
N PHE A 101 6.38 -8.02 4.83
CA PHE A 101 5.88 -6.79 4.17
C PHE A 101 5.84 -5.58 5.12
N LYS A 102 5.47 -5.79 6.39
CA LYS A 102 5.49 -4.75 7.42
C LYS A 102 6.92 -4.22 7.62
N GLY A 103 7.89 -5.11 7.74
CA GLY A 103 9.31 -4.74 7.85
C GLY A 103 9.82 -4.02 6.61
N GLY A 104 9.42 -4.49 5.42
CA GLY A 104 9.76 -3.86 4.14
C GLY A 104 9.22 -2.45 4.03
N LYS A 105 7.93 -2.23 4.35
CA LYS A 105 7.31 -0.91 4.40
C LYS A 105 8.05 0.03 5.35
N ILE A 106 8.37 -0.41 6.57
CA ILE A 106 9.12 0.41 7.54
C ILE A 106 10.51 0.76 7.01
N SER A 107 11.20 -0.20 6.38
CA SER A 107 12.51 0.04 5.78
C SER A 107 12.45 1.09 4.66
N LEU A 108 11.46 0.98 3.77
CA LEU A 108 11.25 1.94 2.68
C LEU A 108 10.88 3.33 3.20
N LEU A 109 10.01 3.43 4.21
CA LEU A 109 9.68 4.72 4.84
C LEU A 109 10.93 5.40 5.42
N LYS A 110 11.80 4.64 6.11
CA LYS A 110 13.08 5.16 6.59
C LYS A 110 13.99 5.64 5.45
N LYS A 111 13.98 4.97 4.30
CA LYS A 111 14.71 5.42 3.12
C LYS A 111 14.14 6.74 2.58
N VAL A 112 12.81 6.88 2.50
CA VAL A 112 12.17 8.14 2.11
C VAL A 112 12.60 9.28 3.05
N ASP A 113 12.60 9.05 4.36
CA ASP A 113 13.00 10.06 5.33
C ASP A 113 14.47 10.47 5.20
N ALA A 114 15.35 9.50 4.91
CA ALA A 114 16.76 9.77 4.63
C ALA A 114 16.95 10.61 3.36
N VAL A 115 16.26 10.27 2.26
CA VAL A 115 16.33 11.02 1.00
C VAL A 115 15.72 12.42 1.15
N LYS A 116 14.62 12.57 1.89
CA LYS A 116 14.04 13.88 2.23
C LYS A 116 15.03 14.74 3.04
N SER A 117 15.73 14.13 3.98
CA SER A 117 16.76 14.82 4.77
C SER A 117 17.91 15.30 3.88
N LYS A 118 18.43 14.43 2.99
CA LYS A 118 19.46 14.78 1.99
C LYS A 118 18.99 15.93 1.10
N LYS A 119 17.77 15.85 0.57
CA LYS A 119 17.15 16.91 -0.25
C LYS A 119 17.08 18.24 0.49
N ASN A 120 16.74 18.23 1.78
CA ASN A 120 16.68 19.46 2.58
C ASN A 120 18.07 20.06 2.77
N THR A 121 19.10 19.25 3.03
CA THR A 121 20.49 19.72 3.09
C THR A 121 20.93 20.34 1.75
N LEU A 122 20.60 19.71 0.61
CA LEU A 122 20.90 20.26 -0.71
C LEU A 122 20.20 21.61 -0.94
N LYS A 123 18.92 21.75 -0.55
CA LYS A 123 18.21 23.03 -0.63
C LYS A 123 18.84 24.13 0.21
N VAL A 124 19.28 23.82 1.43
CA VAL A 124 20.02 24.78 2.26
C VAL A 124 21.32 25.19 1.57
N GLY A 125 22.04 24.24 0.97
CA GLY A 125 23.24 24.53 0.18
C GLY A 125 22.98 25.39 -1.06
N ILE A 126 21.88 25.15 -1.78
CA ILE A 126 21.43 25.99 -2.90
C ILE A 126 21.23 27.43 -2.42
N ASN A 127 20.44 27.64 -1.35
CA ASN A 127 20.18 28.97 -0.81
C ASN A 127 21.48 29.68 -0.40
N GLN A 128 22.43 28.96 0.22
CA GLN A 128 23.73 29.53 0.58
C GLN A 128 24.56 29.94 -0.63
N LEU A 129 24.55 29.14 -1.70
CA LEU A 129 25.26 29.46 -2.94
C LEU A 129 24.62 30.64 -3.67
N GLU A 130 23.29 30.71 -3.71
CA GLU A 130 22.54 31.84 -4.26
C GLU A 130 22.84 33.14 -3.49
N ASP A 131 22.82 33.08 -2.15
CA ASP A 131 23.21 34.19 -1.27
C ASP A 131 24.64 34.66 -1.55
N GLN A 132 25.59 33.74 -1.74
CA GLN A 132 26.98 34.07 -2.07
C GLN A 132 27.10 34.75 -3.43
N ILE A 133 26.36 34.25 -4.43
CA ILE A 133 26.30 34.86 -5.76
C ILE A 133 25.72 36.27 -5.64
N GLU A 134 24.62 36.43 -4.92
CA GLU A 134 23.95 37.72 -4.71
C GLU A 134 24.85 38.74 -4.02
N LYS A 135 25.48 38.36 -2.90
CA LYS A 135 26.42 39.23 -2.16
C LYS A 135 27.66 39.60 -2.96
N SER A 136 28.04 38.79 -3.95
CA SER A 136 29.15 39.08 -4.84
C SER A 136 28.81 40.06 -5.98
N LYS A 137 27.54 40.41 -6.17
CA LYS A 137 27.11 41.37 -7.20
C LYS A 137 27.75 42.74 -6.94
N PRO A 138 28.34 43.39 -7.96
CA PRO A 138 28.99 44.68 -7.80
C PRO A 138 27.95 45.78 -7.50
N SER A 139 28.20 46.58 -6.44
CA SER A 139 27.49 47.84 -6.21
C SER A 139 27.82 48.85 -7.31
N PHE A 140 26.85 49.71 -7.66
CA PHE A 140 26.95 50.78 -8.67
C PHE A 140 28.23 51.63 -8.53
N PHE A 141 28.73 51.83 -7.30
CA PHE A 141 29.93 52.62 -7.01
C PHE A 141 31.28 51.87 -7.15
N SER A 142 31.28 50.55 -7.38
CA SER A 142 32.51 49.70 -7.33
C SER A 142 32.86 49.00 -8.66
N PHE A 143 32.13 49.35 -9.72
CA PHE A 143 31.87 48.54 -10.93
C PHE A 143 33.09 47.91 -11.63
N PHE A 144 34.25 48.58 -11.63
CA PHE A 144 35.41 48.11 -12.40
C PHE A 144 36.24 47.01 -11.70
N LYS A 145 36.39 47.04 -10.36
CA LYS A 145 37.12 45.98 -9.62
C LYS A 145 36.21 44.83 -9.18
N SER A 146 34.95 45.12 -8.88
CA SER A 146 33.99 44.12 -8.37
C SER A 146 33.36 43.26 -9.47
N SER A 147 33.24 43.75 -10.72
CA SER A 147 32.65 42.96 -11.83
C SER A 147 33.52 41.76 -12.27
N PHE A 148 34.85 41.87 -12.19
CA PHE A 148 35.76 40.77 -12.53
C PHE A 148 35.72 39.67 -11.45
N SER A 149 35.66 40.06 -10.18
CA SER A 149 35.49 39.15 -9.04
C SER A 149 34.13 38.44 -9.11
N TYR A 150 33.06 39.17 -9.41
CA TYR A 150 31.72 38.62 -9.64
C TYR A 150 31.69 37.57 -10.76
N LYS A 151 32.22 37.89 -11.96
CA LYS A 151 32.27 36.93 -13.08
C LYS A 151 33.05 35.66 -12.74
N LYS A 152 34.14 35.78 -11.98
CA LYS A 152 34.96 34.64 -11.55
C LYS A 152 34.22 33.76 -10.54
N ASN A 153 33.55 34.37 -9.56
CA ASN A 153 32.72 33.64 -8.59
C ASN A 153 31.51 32.99 -9.27
N LEU A 154 30.83 33.70 -10.17
CA LEU A 154 29.71 33.16 -10.92
C LEU A 154 30.12 31.93 -11.76
N LYS A 155 31.26 31.99 -12.47
CA LYS A 155 31.78 30.85 -13.24
C LYS A 155 32.10 29.63 -12.38
N LYS A 156 32.48 29.83 -11.11
CA LYS A 156 32.77 28.74 -10.17
C LYS A 156 31.53 28.19 -9.49
N LEU A 157 30.62 29.06 -9.05
CA LEU A 157 29.46 28.68 -8.24
C LEU A 157 28.29 28.17 -9.10
N LYS A 158 28.13 28.67 -10.32
CA LYS A 158 27.07 28.24 -11.24
C LYS A 158 27.05 26.73 -11.52
N PRO A 159 28.17 26.06 -11.89
CA PRO A 159 28.13 24.61 -12.12
C PRO A 159 27.85 23.81 -10.84
N ILE A 160 28.26 24.31 -9.67
CA ILE A 160 27.96 23.68 -8.37
C ILE A 160 26.46 23.80 -8.08
N LEU A 161 25.88 24.98 -8.31
CA LEU A 161 24.45 25.23 -8.17
C LEU A 161 23.62 24.34 -9.10
N GLU A 162 24.03 24.22 -10.38
CA GLU A 162 23.42 23.33 -11.35
C GLU A 162 23.49 21.86 -10.91
N SER A 163 24.63 21.42 -10.36
CA SER A 163 24.78 20.08 -9.78
C SER A 163 23.81 19.87 -8.61
N TYR A 164 23.68 20.83 -7.70
CA TYR A 164 22.77 20.70 -6.56
C TYR A 164 21.30 20.64 -7.00
N HIS A 165 20.91 21.40 -8.02
CA HIS A 165 19.58 21.29 -8.60
C HIS A 165 19.34 19.92 -9.26
N ALA A 166 20.35 19.37 -9.95
CA ALA A 166 20.28 18.02 -10.50
C ALA A 166 20.12 16.96 -9.39
N ASP A 167 20.89 17.06 -8.31
CA ASP A 167 20.82 16.14 -7.17
C ASP A 167 19.45 16.23 -6.46
N VAL A 168 18.86 17.42 -6.35
CA VAL A 168 17.51 17.60 -5.82
C VAL A 168 16.46 16.94 -6.71
N LYS A 169 16.62 17.02 -8.04
CA LYS A 169 15.75 16.34 -9.00
C LYS A 169 15.88 14.82 -8.88
N GLU A 170 17.09 14.31 -8.74
CA GLU A 170 17.35 12.88 -8.50
C GLU A 170 16.68 12.40 -7.21
N CYS A 171 16.81 13.16 -6.12
CA CYS A 171 16.16 12.87 -4.85
C CYS A 171 14.62 12.80 -4.99
N ASN A 172 14.00 13.66 -5.81
CA ASN A 172 12.56 13.58 -6.08
C ASN A 172 12.19 12.28 -6.81
N ASN A 173 12.94 11.93 -7.85
CA ASN A 173 12.72 10.70 -8.61
C ASN A 173 12.89 9.45 -7.72
N GLU A 174 13.87 9.47 -6.82
CA GLU A 174 14.11 8.38 -5.88
C GLU A 174 12.95 8.25 -4.88
N ILE A 175 12.49 9.37 -4.31
CA ILE A 175 11.31 9.36 -3.41
C ILE A 175 10.09 8.79 -4.14
N GLU A 176 9.82 9.23 -5.37
CA GLU A 176 8.68 8.75 -6.15
C GLU A 176 8.75 7.24 -6.39
N LYS A 177 9.92 6.71 -6.77
CA LYS A 177 10.12 5.27 -6.95
C LYS A 177 9.88 4.50 -5.65
N ILE A 178 10.39 4.99 -4.52
CA ILE A 178 10.18 4.34 -3.22
C ILE A 178 8.70 4.38 -2.83
N GLU A 179 8.00 5.49 -3.07
CA GLU A 179 6.57 5.62 -2.79
C GLU A 179 5.72 4.67 -3.65
N GLN A 180 6.09 4.47 -4.92
CA GLN A 180 5.47 3.46 -5.78
C GLN A 180 5.70 2.04 -5.24
N GLU A 181 6.92 1.74 -4.76
CA GLU A 181 7.23 0.44 -4.16
C GLU A 181 6.45 0.21 -2.85
N ILE A 182 6.26 1.25 -2.03
CA ILE A 182 5.42 1.17 -0.83
C ILE A 182 3.97 0.84 -1.21
N LYS A 183 3.40 1.56 -2.19
CA LYS A 183 2.03 1.29 -2.68
C LYS A 183 1.88 -0.14 -3.19
N HIS A 184 2.90 -0.65 -3.89
CA HIS A 184 2.92 -2.03 -4.36
C HIS A 184 2.88 -3.03 -3.20
N ILE A 185 3.73 -2.83 -2.19
CA ILE A 185 3.74 -3.68 -0.97
C ILE A 185 2.41 -3.63 -0.23
N GLU A 186 1.77 -2.46 -0.15
CA GLU A 186 0.44 -2.32 0.47
C GLU A 186 -0.61 -3.13 -0.29
N LYS A 187 -0.61 -3.05 -1.63
CA LYS A 187 -1.50 -3.85 -2.48
C LYS A 187 -1.29 -5.35 -2.24
N LEU A 188 -0.05 -5.83 -2.26
CA LEU A 188 0.29 -7.24 -2.00
C LEU A 188 -0.14 -7.68 -0.60
N THR A 189 0.03 -6.82 0.40
CA THR A 189 -0.38 -7.11 1.78
C THR A 189 -1.90 -7.28 1.88
N SER A 190 -2.67 -6.43 1.21
CA SER A 190 -4.13 -6.54 1.17
C SER A 190 -4.58 -7.83 0.47
N LEU A 191 -3.97 -8.15 -0.67
CA LEU A 191 -4.27 -9.38 -1.42
C LEU A 191 -3.97 -10.65 -0.61
N ASP A 192 -2.81 -10.73 0.05
CA ASP A 192 -2.47 -11.84 0.98
C ASP A 192 -3.47 -11.92 2.13
N GLY A 193 -3.90 -10.76 2.65
CA GLY A 193 -4.97 -10.67 3.64
C GLY A 193 -6.25 -11.34 3.15
N TYR A 194 -6.75 -10.96 1.98
CA TYR A 194 -7.97 -11.52 1.40
C TYR A 194 -7.87 -13.03 1.15
N VAL A 195 -6.75 -13.51 0.61
CA VAL A 195 -6.52 -14.95 0.38
C VAL A 195 -6.56 -15.74 1.69
N ARG A 196 -5.98 -15.20 2.79
CA ARG A 196 -6.05 -15.85 4.10
C ARG A 196 -7.47 -15.94 4.65
N ILE A 197 -8.26 -14.87 4.49
CA ILE A 197 -9.67 -14.85 4.91
C ILE A 197 -10.46 -15.91 4.13
N LEU A 198 -10.31 -15.94 2.80
CA LEU A 198 -10.97 -16.91 1.93
C LEU A 198 -10.58 -18.35 2.28
N ASN A 199 -9.30 -18.61 2.51
CA ASN A 199 -8.83 -19.92 2.96
C ASN A 199 -9.51 -20.35 4.26
N LEU A 200 -9.59 -19.45 5.26
CA LEU A 200 -10.26 -19.75 6.52
C LEU A 200 -11.76 -20.01 6.31
N ILE A 201 -12.43 -19.23 5.47
CA ILE A 201 -13.84 -19.47 5.11
C ILE A 201 -14.01 -20.88 4.54
N VAL A 202 -13.20 -21.24 3.54
CA VAL A 202 -13.25 -22.57 2.92
C VAL A 202 -12.97 -23.66 3.95
N GLU A 203 -11.98 -23.49 4.82
CA GLU A 203 -11.64 -24.48 5.85
C GLU A 203 -12.80 -24.69 6.83
N VAL A 204 -13.41 -23.63 7.35
CA VAL A 204 -14.55 -23.73 8.27
C VAL A 204 -15.76 -24.39 7.58
N CYS A 205 -15.98 -24.11 6.29
CA CYS A 205 -17.11 -24.69 5.55
C CYS A 205 -16.90 -26.15 5.14
N THR A 206 -15.65 -26.56 4.89
CA THR A 206 -15.32 -27.92 4.40
C THR A 206 -14.92 -28.88 5.51
N VAL A 207 -14.30 -28.37 6.58
CA VAL A 207 -13.81 -29.15 7.71
C VAL A 207 -14.27 -28.51 9.04
N PRO A 208 -15.59 -28.49 9.31
CA PRO A 208 -16.15 -27.78 10.46
C PRO A 208 -15.70 -28.35 11.82
N ILE A 209 -15.25 -29.61 11.87
CA ILE A 209 -14.83 -30.31 13.11
C ILE A 209 -13.58 -29.66 13.75
N ARG A 210 -12.83 -28.85 12.99
CA ARG A 210 -11.61 -28.18 13.49
C ARG A 210 -11.88 -26.94 14.35
N PHE A 211 -13.13 -26.50 14.45
CA PHE A 211 -13.50 -25.22 15.06
C PHE A 211 -14.59 -25.39 16.09
#